data_AF-A0A6I5RX16-F1
#
_entry.id   AF-A0A6I5RX16-F1
#
_cell.length_a   1.000
_cell.length_b   1.000
_cell.length_c   1.000
_cell.angle_alpha   90.00
_cell.angle_beta   90.00
_cell.angle_gamma   90.00
#
_symmetry.space_group_name_H-M   'P 1'
#
loop_
_entity.id
_entity.type
_entity.pdbx_description
1 polymer ?
#
loop_
_entity_poly.entity_id
_entity_poly.type
_entity_poly.pdbx_seq_one_letter_code
_entity_poly.pdbx_strand_id
1 'polypeptide(L)'
;SLFCAALCTIASALMPTWEGVLAMRALVGLSLSGLAAVAMTYLSEEIYPQHLGLAMGLYIGGNAIGGMSGRLITGVLIDFVSWHTALLAIGGLALIAAVLFWKMLPESRNFRARPLNPRSLLDGFTLHFRDAGLPWLFLEAFLLMGAFVTLFNYIGYRLLAEPYHMNQALVGLLSVVYLSGIYSSAHVGALADKLGRRKVFWATIVLMFGGLLLTLF
;
A
#
# COMPACT_ATOMS: atom_id res chain seq x y z
N SER A 1 12.77 -8.17 1.37
CA SER A 1 12.94 -7.90 2.81
C SER A 1 12.93 -6.40 3.05
N LEU A 2 12.60 -5.94 4.27
CA LEU A 2 12.57 -4.51 4.62
C LEU A 2 13.94 -3.83 4.44
N PHE A 3 15.03 -4.50 4.84
CA PHE A 3 16.38 -4.00 4.65
C PHE A 3 16.77 -3.84 3.18
N CYS A 4 16.47 -4.83 2.32
CA CYS A 4 16.74 -4.70 0.89
C CYS A 4 15.96 -3.53 0.28
N ALA A 5 14.69 -3.34 0.64
CA ALA A 5 13.88 -2.22 0.15
C ALA A 5 14.46 -0.86 0.60
N ALA A 6 14.91 -0.73 1.85
CA ALA A 6 15.53 0.48 2.36
C ALA A 6 16.88 0.76 1.68
N LEU A 7 17.75 -0.24 1.57
CA LEU A 7 19.05 -0.12 0.90
C LEU A 7 18.90 0.22 -0.59
N CYS A 8 18.00 -0.44 -1.31
CA CYS A 8 17.72 -0.12 -2.71
C CYS A 8 17.15 1.30 -2.86
N THR A 9 16.42 1.80 -1.87
CA THR A 9 15.92 3.19 -1.86
C THR A 9 17.03 4.20 -1.70
N ILE A 10 17.96 3.95 -0.78
CA ILE A 10 19.16 4.78 -0.60
C ILE A 10 20.05 4.71 -1.86
N ALA A 11 20.24 3.51 -2.41
CA ALA A 11 21.00 3.31 -3.65
C ALA A 11 20.36 4.07 -4.82
N SER A 12 19.03 4.06 -4.94
CA SER A 12 18.31 4.84 -5.96
C SER A 12 18.65 6.33 -5.90
N ALA A 13 18.87 6.87 -4.70
CA ALA A 13 19.17 8.27 -4.50
C ALA A 13 20.63 8.66 -4.85
N LEU A 14 21.50 7.67 -5.02
CA LEU A 14 22.90 7.84 -5.40
C LEU A 14 23.13 7.55 -6.89
N MET A 15 22.12 7.05 -7.61
CA MET A 15 22.24 6.70 -9.02
C MET A 15 22.27 7.96 -9.89
N PRO A 16 23.30 8.15 -10.73
CA PRO A 16 23.41 9.30 -11.62
C PRO A 16 22.55 9.17 -12.89
N THR A 17 22.11 7.94 -13.23
CA THR A 17 21.33 7.66 -14.45
C THR A 17 19.90 7.27 -14.13
N TRP A 18 18.97 7.69 -14.99
CA TRP A 18 17.54 7.36 -14.88
C TRP A 18 17.28 5.84 -14.88
N GLU A 19 17.97 5.10 -15.74
CA GLU A 19 17.85 3.64 -15.81
C GLU A 19 18.30 2.97 -14.51
N GLY A 20 19.36 3.49 -13.87
CA GLY A 20 19.81 3.01 -12.56
C GLY A 20 18.76 3.24 -11.47
N VAL A 21 18.12 4.41 -11.47
CA VAL A 21 17.00 4.70 -10.55
C VAL A 21 15.84 3.73 -10.79
N LEU A 22 15.47 3.49 -12.06
CA LEU A 22 14.37 2.59 -12.42
C LEU A 22 14.64 1.15 -12.00
N ALA A 23 15.85 0.64 -12.23
CA ALA A 23 16.28 -0.69 -11.81
C ALA A 23 16.21 -0.85 -10.28
N MET A 24 16.70 0.14 -9.54
CA MET A 24 16.63 0.11 -8.06
C MET A 24 15.18 0.19 -7.56
N ARG A 25 14.30 0.95 -8.23
CA ARG A 25 12.86 0.99 -7.93
C ARG A 25 12.18 -0.35 -8.20
N ALA A 26 12.55 -1.05 -9.27
CA ALA A 26 12.07 -2.40 -9.54
C ALA A 26 12.48 -3.38 -8.43
N LEU A 27 13.74 -3.31 -7.97
CA LEU A 27 14.22 -4.13 -6.85
C LEU A 27 13.52 -3.83 -5.53
N VAL A 28 13.15 -2.57 -5.29
CA VAL A 28 12.33 -2.17 -4.13
C VAL A 28 10.95 -2.83 -4.22
N GLY A 29 10.30 -2.78 -5.38
CA GLY A 29 9.01 -3.44 -5.62
C GLY A 29 9.09 -4.95 -5.38
N LEU A 30 10.12 -5.60 -5.93
CA LEU A 30 10.36 -7.03 -5.72
C LEU A 30 10.59 -7.36 -4.24
N SER A 31 11.35 -6.53 -3.53
CA SER A 31 11.65 -6.70 -2.10
C SER A 31 10.43 -6.57 -1.19
N LEU A 32 9.41 -5.80 -1.61
CA LEU A 32 8.19 -5.54 -0.85
C LEU A 32 7.01 -6.45 -1.25
N SER A 33 7.05 -7.06 -2.44
CA SER A 33 5.95 -7.86 -3.00
C SER A 33 5.39 -8.93 -2.05
N GLY A 34 6.27 -9.69 -1.38
CA GLY A 34 5.86 -10.74 -0.45
C GLY A 34 5.59 -10.28 0.97
N LEU A 35 5.86 -9.01 1.31
CA LEU A 35 5.82 -8.54 2.69
C LEU A 35 4.41 -8.54 3.26
N ALA A 36 3.41 -8.14 2.47
CA ALA A 36 2.02 -8.13 2.92
C ALA A 36 1.49 -9.55 3.18
N ALA A 37 1.79 -10.48 2.28
CA ALA A 37 1.39 -11.87 2.44
C ALA A 37 2.03 -12.50 3.70
N VAL A 38 3.35 -12.34 3.87
CA VAL A 38 4.07 -12.89 5.03
C VAL A 38 3.60 -12.25 6.33
N ALA A 39 3.36 -10.94 6.36
CA ALA A 39 2.86 -10.25 7.54
C ALA A 39 1.48 -10.77 7.94
N MET A 40 0.54 -10.88 6.99
CA MET A 40 -0.80 -11.40 7.29
C MET A 40 -0.77 -12.84 7.80
N THR A 41 0.05 -13.71 7.20
CA THR A 41 0.23 -15.08 7.67
C THR A 41 0.80 -15.10 9.10
N TYR A 42 1.87 -14.34 9.36
CA TYR A 42 2.47 -14.26 10.70
C TYR A 42 1.48 -13.78 11.76
N LEU A 43 0.70 -12.72 11.45
CA LEU A 43 -0.36 -12.25 12.35
C LEU A 43 -1.39 -13.35 12.63
N SER A 44 -1.81 -14.09 11.60
CA SER A 44 -2.82 -15.16 11.76
C SER A 44 -2.32 -16.38 12.54
N GLU A 45 -1.01 -16.65 12.52
CA GLU A 45 -0.41 -17.78 13.22
C GLU A 45 -0.06 -17.45 14.67
N GLU A 46 0.37 -16.21 14.96
CA GLU A 46 0.92 -15.83 16.27
C GLU A 46 -0.09 -15.10 17.17
N ILE A 47 -1.15 -14.49 16.62
CA ILE A 47 -2.13 -13.71 17.40
C ILE A 47 -3.38 -14.53 17.68
N TYR A 48 -3.84 -14.52 18.93
CA TYR A 48 -5.08 -15.16 19.32
C TYR A 48 -6.28 -14.66 18.46
N PRO A 49 -7.20 -15.55 18.04
CA PRO A 49 -8.29 -15.18 17.12
C PRO A 49 -9.14 -13.99 17.57
N GLN A 50 -9.27 -13.78 18.89
CA GLN A 50 -10.03 -12.68 19.50
C GLN A 50 -9.39 -11.30 19.22
N HIS A 51 -8.08 -11.23 19.00
CA HIS A 51 -7.34 -9.98 18.75
C HIS A 51 -6.85 -9.84 17.30
N LEU A 52 -7.02 -10.87 16.48
CA LEU A 52 -6.54 -10.89 15.09
C LEU A 52 -7.11 -9.73 14.25
N GLY A 53 -8.41 -9.44 14.41
CA GLY A 53 -9.07 -8.35 13.69
C GLY A 53 -8.49 -6.97 14.02
N LEU A 54 -8.19 -6.70 15.30
CA LEU A 54 -7.54 -5.45 15.73
C LEU A 54 -6.13 -5.34 15.14
N ALA A 55 -5.36 -6.43 15.18
CA ALA A 55 -4.00 -6.45 14.69
C ALA A 55 -3.94 -6.27 13.16
N MET A 56 -4.84 -6.92 12.40
CA MET A 56 -5.00 -6.68 10.97
C MET A 56 -5.42 -5.23 10.69
N GLY A 57 -6.32 -4.66 11.50
CA GLY A 57 -6.74 -3.26 11.39
C GLY A 57 -5.57 -2.28 11.61
N LEU A 58 -4.72 -2.53 12.62
CA LEU A 58 -3.51 -1.74 12.88
C LEU A 58 -2.50 -1.87 11.74
N TYR A 59 -2.34 -3.05 11.16
CA TYR A 59 -1.48 -3.27 9.99
C TYR A 59 -1.95 -2.46 8.77
N ILE A 60 -3.24 -2.53 8.44
CA ILE A 60 -3.83 -1.77 7.32
C ILE A 60 -3.77 -0.27 7.59
N GLY A 61 -4.13 0.17 8.80
CA GLY A 61 -4.06 1.57 9.21
C GLY A 61 -2.63 2.12 9.15
N GLY A 62 -1.64 1.33 9.58
CA GLY A 62 -0.23 1.66 9.48
C GLY A 62 0.24 1.85 8.04
N ASN A 63 -0.24 1.02 7.10
CA ASN A 63 0.06 1.20 5.66
C ASN A 63 -0.47 2.54 5.15
N ALA A 64 -1.71 2.90 5.49
CA ALA A 64 -2.32 4.14 5.07
C ALA A 64 -1.61 5.38 5.67
N ILE A 65 -1.29 5.33 6.97
CA ILE A 65 -0.52 6.39 7.64
C ILE A 65 0.87 6.52 7.03
N GLY A 66 1.55 5.41 6.75
CA GLY A 66 2.87 5.39 6.12
C GLY A 66 2.85 5.97 4.71
N GLY A 67 1.87 5.58 3.89
CA GLY A 67 1.68 6.10 2.54
C GLY A 67 1.39 7.61 2.52
N MET A 68 0.51 8.07 3.43
CA MET A 68 0.21 9.48 3.60
C MET A 68 1.45 10.27 4.07
N SER A 69 2.04 9.87 5.19
CA SER A 69 3.16 10.57 5.81
C SER A 69 4.36 10.60 4.88
N GLY A 70 4.63 9.49 4.18
CA GLY A 70 5.69 9.41 3.18
C GLY A 70 5.49 10.43 2.06
N ARG A 71 4.32 10.47 1.43
CA ARG A 71 4.02 11.44 0.37
C ARG A 71 4.05 12.89 0.86
N LEU A 72 3.53 13.15 2.06
CA LEU A 72 3.53 14.48 2.65
C LEU A 72 4.96 14.97 2.93
N ILE A 73 5.77 14.16 3.62
CA ILE A 73 7.17 14.47 3.94
C ILE A 73 7.95 14.70 2.65
N THR A 74 7.82 13.80 1.67
CA THR A 74 8.52 13.90 0.38
C THR A 74 8.08 15.13 -0.41
N GLY A 75 6.78 15.41 -0.46
CA GLY A 75 6.22 16.55 -1.19
C GLY A 75 6.74 17.87 -0.64
N VAL A 76 6.79 18.02 0.68
CA VAL A 76 7.37 19.21 1.32
C VAL A 76 8.88 19.26 1.11
N LEU A 77 9.61 18.14 1.24
CA LEU A 77 11.08 18.15 1.12
C LEU A 77 11.56 18.54 -0.28
N ILE A 78 10.84 18.13 -1.33
CA ILE A 78 11.21 18.43 -2.72
C ILE A 78 11.12 19.92 -3.03
N ASP A 79 10.27 20.67 -2.33
CA ASP A 79 10.16 22.12 -2.51
C ASP A 79 11.39 22.88 -1.99
N PHE A 80 12.15 22.29 -1.06
CA PHE A 80 13.31 22.91 -0.43
C PHE A 80 14.64 22.25 -0.81
N VAL A 81 14.63 20.99 -1.24
CA VAL A 81 15.82 20.17 -1.46
C VAL A 81 15.68 19.33 -2.73
N SER A 82 16.81 18.94 -3.32
CA SER A 82 16.82 18.04 -4.47
C SER A 82 16.10 16.71 -4.17
N TRP A 83 15.50 16.12 -5.21
CA TRP A 83 14.79 14.84 -5.12
C TRP A 83 15.70 13.68 -4.65
N HIS A 84 17.01 13.74 -4.92
CA HIS A 84 17.98 12.78 -4.40
C HIS A 84 18.04 12.83 -2.87
N THR A 85 18.10 14.03 -2.29
CA THR A 85 18.14 14.20 -0.83
C THR A 85 16.82 13.77 -0.19
N ALA A 86 15.69 14.03 -0.84
CA ALA A 86 14.39 13.52 -0.39
C ALA A 86 14.34 11.98 -0.37
N LEU A 87 14.85 11.31 -1.41
CA LEU A 87 14.96 9.86 -1.45
C LEU A 87 15.91 9.31 -0.38
N LEU A 88 17.04 9.98 -0.13
CA LEU A 88 17.97 9.61 0.95
C LEU A 88 17.29 9.70 2.32
N ALA A 89 16.56 10.78 2.59
CA ALA A 89 15.85 10.97 3.86
C ALA A 89 14.82 9.87 4.11
N ILE A 90 14.00 9.54 3.10
CA ILE A 90 12.98 8.48 3.20
C ILE A 90 13.65 7.11 3.30
N GLY A 91 14.72 6.86 2.54
CA GLY A 91 15.49 5.63 2.60
C GLY A 91 16.11 5.43 3.99
N GLY A 92 16.65 6.48 4.60
CA GLY A 92 17.14 6.48 5.97
C GLY A 92 16.05 6.20 7.00
N LEU A 93 14.88 6.84 6.87
CA LEU A 93 13.74 6.59 7.74
C LEU A 93 13.23 5.15 7.61
N ALA A 94 13.18 4.61 6.38
CA ALA A 94 12.84 3.22 6.13
C ALA A 94 13.88 2.25 6.72
N LEU A 95 15.17 2.61 6.70
CA LEU A 95 16.23 1.81 7.31
C LEU A 95 16.09 1.78 8.84
N ILE A 96 15.83 2.93 9.47
CA ILE A 96 15.56 3.03 10.91
C ILE A 96 14.34 2.17 11.27
N ALA A 97 13.25 2.28 10.50
CA ALA A 97 12.06 1.45 10.71
C ALA A 97 12.36 -0.04 10.55
N ALA A 98 13.19 -0.45 9.59
CA ALA A 98 13.61 -1.83 9.41
C ALA A 98 14.44 -2.34 10.60
N VAL A 99 15.35 -1.52 11.14
CA VAL A 99 16.15 -1.85 12.33
C VAL A 99 15.26 -1.97 13.56
N LEU A 100 14.34 -1.03 13.77
CA LEU A 100 13.38 -1.08 14.88
C LEU A 100 12.50 -2.32 14.77
N PHE A 101 11.98 -2.62 13.58
CA PHE A 101 11.19 -3.82 13.35
C PHE A 101 11.99 -5.08 13.67
N TRP A 102 13.24 -5.17 13.20
CA TRP A 102 14.10 -6.33 13.51
C TRP A 102 14.38 -6.49 15.00
N LYS A 103 14.58 -5.39 15.73
CA LYS A 103 14.86 -5.43 17.18
C LYS A 103 13.63 -5.69 18.03
N MET A 104 12.46 -5.20 17.60
CA MET A 104 11.20 -5.32 18.35
C MET A 104 10.41 -6.57 18.02
N LEU A 105 10.62 -7.18 16.85
CA LEU A 105 9.90 -8.39 16.47
C LEU A 105 10.44 -9.58 17.29
N PRO A 106 9.64 -10.18 18.17
CA PRO A 106 10.04 -11.39 18.89
C PRO A 106 10.25 -12.53 17.90
N GLU A 107 11.21 -13.42 18.18
CA GLU A 107 11.47 -14.59 17.36
C GLU A 107 10.17 -15.39 17.16
N SER A 108 9.91 -15.81 15.92
CA SER A 108 8.69 -16.56 15.57
C SER A 108 8.67 -17.91 16.29
N ARG A 109 7.88 -18.04 17.36
CA ARG A 109 7.89 -19.24 18.21
C ARG A 109 7.06 -20.39 17.63
N ASN A 110 6.09 -20.09 16.77
CA ASN A 110 5.20 -21.09 16.16
C ASN A 110 5.51 -21.42 14.69
N PHE A 111 6.61 -20.91 14.12
CA PHE A 111 6.93 -21.17 12.71
C PHE A 111 7.31 -22.64 12.49
N ARG A 112 6.38 -23.41 11.91
CA ARG A 112 6.67 -24.76 11.41
C ARG A 112 7.06 -24.66 9.95
N ALA A 113 8.35 -24.84 9.65
CA ALA A 113 8.85 -24.92 8.29
C ALA A 113 8.11 -26.04 7.54
N ARG A 114 7.19 -25.67 6.64
CA ARG A 114 6.59 -26.60 5.69
C ARG A 114 7.47 -26.65 4.45
N PRO A 115 7.81 -27.83 3.92
CA PRO A 115 8.56 -27.93 2.68
C PRO A 115 7.77 -27.24 1.56
N LEU A 116 8.42 -26.34 0.83
CA LEU A 116 7.86 -25.68 -0.35
C LEU A 116 7.70 -26.74 -1.46
N ASN A 117 6.52 -27.35 -1.52
CA ASN A 117 6.17 -28.26 -2.60
C ASN A 117 5.52 -27.44 -3.73
N PRO A 118 6.21 -27.17 -4.86
CA PRO A 118 5.67 -26.35 -5.94
C PRO A 118 4.36 -26.92 -6.51
N ARG A 119 4.18 -28.24 -6.49
CA ARG A 119 2.91 -28.89 -6.84
C ARG A 119 1.77 -28.49 -5.90
N SER A 120 2.00 -28.49 -4.59
CA SER A 120 0.99 -28.06 -3.60
C SER A 120 0.65 -26.56 -3.70
N LEU A 121 1.59 -25.73 -4.15
CA LEU A 121 1.35 -24.30 -4.42
C LEU A 121 0.50 -24.12 -5.69
N LEU A 122 0.81 -24.85 -6.76
CA LEU A 122 0.03 -24.87 -8.00
C LEU A 122 -1.38 -25.43 -7.80
N ASP A 123 -1.52 -26.50 -7.01
CA ASP A 123 -2.81 -27.09 -6.65
C ASP A 123 -3.63 -26.13 -5.80
N GLY A 124 -3.01 -25.47 -4.82
CA GLY A 124 -3.65 -24.42 -4.02
C GLY A 124 -4.11 -23.24 -4.88
N PHE A 125 -3.26 -22.76 -5.78
CA PHE A 125 -3.60 -21.67 -6.70
C PHE A 125 -4.77 -22.06 -7.61
N THR A 126 -4.71 -23.22 -8.27
CA THR A 126 -5.77 -23.69 -9.16
C THR A 126 -7.09 -23.97 -8.42
N LEU A 127 -7.04 -24.37 -7.14
CA LEU A 127 -8.24 -24.52 -6.30
C LEU A 127 -8.97 -23.19 -6.11
N HIS A 128 -8.26 -22.08 -5.94
CA HIS A 128 -8.88 -20.75 -5.82
C HIS A 128 -9.59 -20.32 -7.10
N PHE A 129 -9.13 -20.78 -8.27
CA PHE A 129 -9.79 -20.53 -9.56
C PHE A 129 -10.92 -21.52 -9.88
N ARG A 130 -11.05 -22.61 -9.12
CA ARG A 130 -12.15 -23.57 -9.26
C ARG A 130 -13.45 -23.08 -8.62
N ASP A 131 -13.35 -22.23 -7.60
CA ASP A 131 -14.52 -21.52 -7.09
C ASP A 131 -14.93 -20.44 -8.10
N ALA A 132 -16.17 -20.51 -8.60
CA ALA A 132 -16.65 -19.57 -9.60
C ALA A 132 -16.72 -18.12 -9.08
N GLY A 133 -16.76 -17.90 -7.76
CA GLY A 133 -16.86 -16.56 -7.16
C GLY A 133 -15.52 -15.86 -6.90
N LEU A 134 -14.48 -16.60 -6.54
CA LEU A 134 -13.19 -16.02 -6.14
C LEU A 134 -12.47 -15.24 -7.26
N PRO A 135 -12.43 -15.68 -8.53
CA PRO A 135 -11.83 -14.92 -9.62
C PRO A 135 -12.46 -13.54 -9.80
N TRP A 136 -13.79 -13.42 -9.61
CA TRP A 136 -14.47 -12.14 -9.69
C TRP A 136 -14.08 -11.20 -8.55
N LEU A 137 -13.92 -11.73 -7.34
CA LEU A 137 -13.44 -10.93 -6.20
C LEU A 137 -11.99 -10.46 -6.40
N PHE A 138 -11.13 -11.30 -7.00
CA PHE A 138 -9.77 -10.89 -7.34
C PHE A 138 -9.75 -9.82 -8.44
N LEU A 139 -10.57 -9.97 -9.47
CA LEU A 139 -10.71 -8.99 -10.53
C LEU A 139 -11.24 -7.65 -9.98
N GLU A 140 -12.23 -7.70 -9.10
CA GLU A 140 -12.79 -6.53 -8.43
C GLU A 140 -11.72 -5.80 -7.60
N ALA A 141 -10.98 -6.52 -6.75
CA ALA A 141 -9.89 -5.94 -5.96
C ALA A 141 -8.80 -5.35 -6.86
N PHE A 142 -8.46 -6.03 -7.97
CA PHE A 142 -7.50 -5.54 -8.95
C PHE A 142 -7.97 -4.24 -9.63
N LEU A 143 -9.23 -4.20 -10.09
CA LEU A 143 -9.80 -3.04 -10.77
C LEU A 143 -9.94 -1.85 -9.82
N LEU A 144 -10.44 -2.06 -8.60
CA LEU A 144 -10.60 -1.00 -7.60
C LEU A 144 -9.24 -0.44 -7.16
N MET A 145 -8.27 -1.32 -6.88
CA MET A 145 -6.92 -0.88 -6.52
C MET A 145 -6.22 -0.20 -7.70
N GLY A 146 -6.37 -0.72 -8.92
CA GLY A 146 -5.83 -0.14 -10.14
C GLY A 146 -6.42 1.24 -10.45
N ALA A 147 -7.74 1.40 -10.30
CA ALA A 147 -8.42 2.69 -10.46
C ALA A 147 -7.92 3.70 -9.41
N PHE A 148 -7.81 3.28 -8.15
CA PHE A 148 -7.28 4.10 -7.06
C PHE A 148 -5.84 4.54 -7.33
N VAL A 149 -4.94 3.61 -7.64
CA VAL A 149 -3.52 3.92 -7.92
C VAL A 149 -3.40 4.83 -9.14
N THR A 150 -4.16 4.59 -10.20
CA THR A 150 -4.15 5.44 -11.40
C THR A 150 -4.60 6.86 -11.07
N LEU A 151 -5.80 7.02 -10.51
CA LEU A 151 -6.36 8.34 -10.19
C LEU A 151 -5.44 9.11 -9.24
N PHE A 152 -4.96 8.44 -8.20
CA PHE A 152 -4.15 9.08 -7.16
C PHE A 152 -2.77 9.52 -7.66
N ASN A 153 -2.19 8.84 -8.66
CA ASN A 153 -0.95 9.31 -9.30
C ASN A 153 -1.21 10.38 -10.36
N TYR A 154 -2.23 10.21 -11.21
CA TYR A 154 -2.51 11.15 -12.30
C TYR A 154 -3.01 12.50 -11.82
N ILE A 155 -3.81 12.55 -10.75
CA ILE A 155 -4.29 13.82 -10.20
C ILE A 155 -3.13 14.71 -9.74
N GLY A 156 -2.07 14.11 -9.19
CA GLY A 156 -0.86 14.83 -8.82
C GLY A 156 -0.18 15.48 -10.02
N TYR A 157 0.00 14.74 -11.12
CA TYR A 157 0.56 15.28 -12.36
C TYR A 157 -0.31 16.38 -12.98
N ARG A 158 -1.64 16.21 -12.98
CA ARG A 158 -2.57 17.20 -13.53
C ARG A 158 -2.58 18.50 -12.74
N LEU A 159 -2.42 18.44 -11.42
CA LEU A 159 -2.34 19.62 -10.55
C LEU A 159 -1.01 20.36 -10.66
N LEU A 160 0.07 19.64 -10.97
CA LEU A 160 1.39 20.23 -11.23
C LEU A 160 1.45 20.93 -12.62
N ALA A 161 0.69 20.42 -13.59
CA ALA A 161 0.61 20.99 -14.93
C ALA A 161 -0.30 22.24 -15.01
N GLU A 162 -0.28 22.94 -16.15
CA GLU A 162 -1.29 23.94 -16.48
C GLU A 162 -2.69 23.31 -16.42
N PRO A 163 -3.73 23.98 -15.86
CA PRO A 163 -3.83 25.39 -15.45
C PRO A 163 -3.58 25.69 -13.96
N TYR A 164 -3.28 24.68 -13.13
CA TYR A 164 -3.32 24.83 -11.66
C TYR A 164 -1.98 25.25 -11.04
N HIS A 165 -0.84 24.91 -11.66
CA HIS A 165 0.52 25.23 -11.19
C HIS A 165 0.73 25.03 -9.67
N MET A 166 0.12 23.98 -9.11
CA MET A 166 0.18 23.73 -7.68
C MET A 166 1.57 23.25 -7.29
N ASN A 167 2.05 23.68 -6.12
CA ASN A 167 3.36 23.25 -5.62
C ASN A 167 3.32 21.79 -5.12
N GLN A 168 4.48 21.11 -5.08
CA GLN A 168 4.56 19.69 -4.71
C GLN A 168 4.04 19.44 -3.28
N ALA A 169 4.23 20.39 -2.35
CA ALA A 169 3.64 20.32 -1.01
C ALA A 169 2.10 20.26 -1.00
N LEU A 170 1.41 21.00 -1.88
CA LEU A 170 -0.06 20.97 -1.96
C LEU A 170 -0.56 19.63 -2.49
N VAL A 171 0.14 19.07 -3.47
CA VAL A 171 -0.13 17.71 -3.97
C VAL A 171 0.14 16.67 -2.88
N GLY A 172 1.20 16.84 -2.10
CA GLY A 172 1.49 16.02 -0.93
C GLY A 172 0.37 16.06 0.12
N LEU A 173 -0.22 17.24 0.34
CA LEU A 173 -1.33 17.46 1.27
C LEU A 173 -2.61 16.70 0.87
N LEU A 174 -2.83 16.42 -0.42
CA LEU A 174 -3.92 15.56 -0.87
C LEU A 174 -3.82 14.14 -0.30
N SER A 175 -2.63 13.71 0.12
CA SER A 175 -2.47 12.42 0.79
C SER A 175 -3.19 12.37 2.14
N VAL A 176 -3.54 13.52 2.75
CA VAL A 176 -4.39 13.59 3.95
C VAL A 176 -5.77 12.97 3.71
N VAL A 177 -6.24 12.94 2.45
CA VAL A 177 -7.47 12.24 2.07
C VAL A 177 -7.41 10.75 2.43
N TYR A 178 -6.23 10.13 2.56
CA TYR A 178 -6.11 8.76 3.07
C TYR A 178 -6.75 8.59 4.46
N LEU A 179 -6.69 9.59 5.34
CA LEU A 179 -7.35 9.53 6.66
C LEU A 179 -8.86 9.45 6.53
N SER A 180 -9.44 10.19 5.58
CA SER A 180 -10.88 10.09 5.29
C SER A 180 -11.25 8.70 4.77
N GLY A 181 -10.36 8.07 4.00
CA GLY A 181 -10.50 6.68 3.55
C GLY A 181 -10.50 5.68 4.71
N ILE A 182 -9.56 5.82 5.66
CA ILE A 182 -9.51 4.98 6.87
C ILE A 182 -10.82 5.11 7.65
N TYR A 183 -11.25 6.34 7.94
CA TYR A 183 -12.48 6.60 8.70
C TYR A 183 -13.72 6.08 7.98
N SER A 184 -13.84 6.34 6.68
CA SER A 184 -14.94 5.87 5.83
C SER A 184 -14.99 4.35 5.78
N SER A 185 -13.84 3.66 5.68
CA SER A 185 -13.80 2.19 5.61
C SER A 185 -14.43 1.50 6.83
N ALA A 186 -14.21 2.03 8.04
CA ALA A 186 -14.80 1.51 9.27
C ALA A 186 -16.33 1.69 9.30
N HIS A 187 -16.81 2.85 8.85
CA HIS A 187 -18.23 3.16 8.77
C HIS A 187 -18.94 2.33 7.70
N VAL A 188 -18.34 2.22 6.50
CA VAL A 188 -18.85 1.41 5.39
C VAL A 188 -18.85 -0.07 5.76
N GLY A 189 -17.83 -0.55 6.49
CA GLY A 189 -17.79 -1.91 7.03
C GLY A 189 -18.96 -2.19 7.99
N ALA A 190 -19.16 -1.33 9.00
CA ALA A 190 -20.30 -1.46 9.92
C ALA A 190 -21.66 -1.34 9.22
N LEU A 191 -21.75 -0.51 8.18
CA LEU A 191 -22.94 -0.36 7.36
C LEU A 191 -23.20 -1.61 6.50
N ALA A 192 -22.14 -2.23 5.98
CA ALA A 192 -22.21 -3.46 5.19
C ALA A 192 -22.71 -4.66 6.02
N ASP A 193 -22.35 -4.71 7.31
CA ASP A 193 -22.85 -5.74 8.22
C ASP A 193 -24.35 -5.58 8.52
N LYS A 194 -24.88 -4.33 8.52
CA LYS A 194 -26.30 -4.05 8.77
C LYS A 194 -27.18 -4.13 7.51
N LEU A 195 -26.74 -3.56 6.40
CA LEU A 195 -27.54 -3.42 5.16
C LEU A 195 -27.25 -4.52 4.13
N GLY A 196 -26.22 -5.34 4.38
CA GLY A 196 -25.74 -6.37 3.47
C GLY A 196 -24.64 -5.87 2.53
N ARG A 197 -23.55 -6.66 2.46
CA ARG A 197 -22.34 -6.35 1.69
C ARG A 197 -22.61 -5.98 0.23
N ARG A 198 -23.51 -6.69 -0.45
CA ARG A 198 -23.82 -6.44 -1.88
C ARG A 198 -24.42 -5.06 -2.15
N LYS A 199 -25.32 -4.57 -1.29
CA LYS A 199 -25.97 -3.26 -1.48
C LYS A 199 -24.99 -2.12 -1.24
N VAL A 200 -24.23 -2.22 -0.15
CA VAL A 200 -23.22 -1.22 0.21
C VAL A 200 -22.12 -1.14 -0.85
N PHE A 201 -21.69 -2.29 -1.38
CA PHE A 201 -20.72 -2.35 -2.46
C PHE A 201 -21.14 -1.54 -3.70
N TRP A 202 -22.35 -1.78 -4.23
CA TRP A 202 -22.85 -1.02 -5.38
C TRP A 202 -23.02 0.47 -5.07
N ALA A 203 -23.46 0.82 -3.86
CA ALA A 203 -23.55 2.21 -3.44
C ALA A 203 -22.17 2.90 -3.44
N THR A 204 -21.12 2.23 -2.95
CA THR A 204 -19.75 2.76 -2.99
C THR A 204 -19.19 2.88 -4.41
N ILE A 205 -19.52 1.96 -5.31
CA ILE A 205 -19.14 2.07 -6.73
C ILE A 205 -19.78 3.30 -7.36
N VAL A 206 -21.10 3.50 -7.17
CA VAL A 206 -21.81 4.64 -7.75
C VAL A 206 -21.25 5.96 -7.19
N LEU A 207 -20.96 6.01 -5.89
CA LEU A 207 -20.30 7.15 -5.26
C LEU A 207 -18.91 7.43 -5.87
N MET A 208 -18.11 6.38 -6.09
CA MET A 208 -16.78 6.49 -6.70
C MET A 208 -16.89 7.02 -8.15
N PHE A 209 -17.81 6.47 -8.95
CA PHE A 209 -18.07 6.94 -10.31
C PHE A 209 -18.55 8.39 -10.35
N GLY A 210 -19.44 8.78 -9.42
CA GLY A 210 -19.87 10.17 -9.28
C GLY A 210 -18.71 11.11 -8.96
N GLY A 211 -17.82 10.71 -8.04
CA GLY A 211 -16.60 11.46 -7.71
C GLY A 211 -15.65 11.62 -8.89
N LEU A 212 -15.48 10.57 -9.70
CA LEU A 212 -14.69 10.59 -10.93
C LEU A 212 -15.26 11.56 -11.98
N LEU A 213 -16.58 11.55 -12.17
CA LEU A 213 -17.24 12.47 -13.10
C LEU A 213 -17.08 13.93 -12.65
N LEU A 214 -17.18 14.20 -11.34
CA LEU A 214 -16.96 15.53 -10.80
C LEU A 214 -15.51 16.01 -10.98
N THR A 215 -14.53 15.11 -11.02
CA THR A 215 -13.11 15.49 -11.23
C THR A 215 -12.75 15.78 -12.68
N LEU A 216 -13.63 15.46 -13.63
CA LEU A 216 -13.43 15.80 -15.05
C LEU A 216 -13.71 17.28 -15.34
N PHE A 217 -14.63 17.90 -14.59
CA PHE A 217 -14.97 19.31 -14.66
C PHE A 217 -14.02 20.17 -13.82
#